data_AF-A0A642B2L2-F1
#
_entry.id   AF-A0A642B2L2-F1
#
_cell.length_a   1.000
_cell.length_b   1.000
_cell.length_c   1.000
_cell.angle_alpha   90.00
_cell.angle_beta   90.00
_cell.angle_gamma   90.00
#
_symmetry.space_group_name_H-M   'P 1'
#
loop_
_entity.id
_entity.type
_entity.pdbx_description
1 polymer ?
#
loop_
_entity_poly.entity_id
_entity_poly.type
_entity_poly.pdbx_seq_one_letter_code
_entity_poly.pdbx_strand_id
1 'polypeptide(L)' 'MHLVRDTFESLDLGPVAARVFEFHFFQDGNFSDWEGPETLKQLYEIYNGAQDPIRKKINGSSLF' A
#
# COMPACT_ATOMS: atom_id res chain seq x y z
N MET A 1 -5.58 -9.97 -8.17
CA MET A 1 -5.71 -8.92 -7.14
C MET A 1 -6.05 -9.44 -5.74
N HIS A 2 -6.21 -10.74 -5.48
CA HIS A 2 -6.49 -11.23 -4.11
C HIS A 2 -5.22 -11.31 -3.25
N LEU A 3 -4.10 -11.77 -3.82
CA LEU A 3 -2.85 -11.94 -3.07
C LEU A 3 -2.37 -10.66 -2.37
N VAL A 4 -2.53 -9.50 -3.02
CA VAL A 4 -2.14 -8.21 -2.44
C VAL A 4 -3.03 -7.87 -1.26
N ARG A 5 -4.36 -8.04 -1.37
CA ARG A 5 -5.31 -7.78 -0.28
C ARG A 5 -5.11 -8.75 0.89
N ASP A 6 -4.92 -10.04 0.64
CA ASP A 6 -4.64 -11.03 1.71
C ASP A 6 -3.30 -10.74 2.39
N THR A 7 -2.28 -10.38 1.60
CA THR A 7 -0.97 -9.98 2.12
C THR A 7 -1.06 -8.68 2.91
N PHE A 8 -1.89 -7.76 2.45
CA PHE A 8 -2.16 -6.48 3.08
C PHE A 8 -2.93 -6.64 4.39
N GLU A 9 -3.96 -7.48 4.45
CA GLU A 9 -4.67 -7.81 5.70
C GLU A 9 -3.78 -8.59 6.68
N SER A 10 -2.86 -9.39 6.15
CA SER A 10 -1.89 -10.14 6.95
C SER A 10 -0.69 -9.29 7.41
N LEU A 11 -0.47 -8.14 6.78
CA LEU A 11 0.52 -7.15 7.18
C LEU A 11 -0.21 -6.03 7.92
N ASP A 12 -0.12 -6.03 9.25
CA ASP A 12 -0.71 -4.99 10.10
C ASP A 12 -0.04 -3.62 9.85
N LEU A 13 -0.33 -3.01 8.70
CA LEU A 13 0.29 -1.77 8.19
C LEU A 13 -0.36 -0.52 8.78
N GLY A 14 -1.43 -0.71 9.56
CA GLY A 14 -2.24 0.34 10.12
C GLY A 14 -3.29 0.87 9.13
N PRO A 15 -4.38 1.46 9.64
CA PRO A 15 -5.54 1.87 8.85
C PRO A 15 -5.21 2.96 7.82
N VAL A 16 -4.23 3.83 8.09
CA VAL A 16 -3.81 4.89 7.16
C VAL A 16 -3.07 4.30 5.95
N ALA A 17 -2.11 3.39 6.18
CA ALA A 17 -1.38 2.77 5.08
C ALA A 17 -2.28 1.95 4.16
N ALA A 18 -3.30 1.29 4.73
CA ALA A 18 -4.35 0.60 3.97
C ALA A 18 -5.04 1.53 2.99
N ARG A 19 -5.49 2.65 3.52
CA ARG A 19 -6.21 3.67 2.78
C ARG A 19 -5.36 4.31 1.68
N VAL A 20 -4.11 4.65 1.98
CA VAL A 20 -3.16 5.22 1.01
C VAL A 20 -2.84 4.23 -0.11
N PHE A 21 -2.58 2.97 0.25
CA PHE A 21 -2.30 1.93 -0.72
C PHE A 21 -3.52 1.60 -1.58
N GLU A 22 -4.71 1.47 -0.99
CA GLU A 22 -5.96 1.24 -1.74
C GLU A 22 -6.27 2.36 -2.72
N PHE A 23 -6.14 3.61 -2.29
CA PHE A 23 -6.38 4.76 -3.15
C PHE A 23 -5.42 4.81 -4.34
N HIS A 24 -4.12 4.66 -4.12
CA HIS A 24 -3.16 4.76 -5.23
C HIS A 24 -3.11 3.49 -6.10
N PHE A 25 -3.13 2.31 -5.48
CA PHE A 25 -2.91 1.04 -6.18
C PHE A 25 -4.20 0.45 -6.77
N PHE A 26 -5.33 0.54 -6.06
CA PHE A 26 -6.59 -0.06 -6.51
C PHE A 26 -7.48 0.94 -7.25
N GLN A 27 -7.49 2.21 -6.82
CA GLN A 27 -8.32 3.24 -7.43
C GLN A 27 -7.59 4.06 -8.50
N ASP A 28 -6.29 3.79 -8.72
CA ASP A 28 -5.42 4.58 -9.60
C ASP A 28 -5.42 6.08 -9.23
N GLY A 29 -5.70 6.36 -7.95
CA GLY A 29 -5.86 7.70 -7.40
C GLY A 29 -4.52 8.41 -7.32
N ASN A 30 -4.49 9.68 -7.72
CA ASN A 30 -3.29 10.50 -7.61
C ASN A 30 -3.16 11.03 -6.19
N PHE A 31 -2.01 10.88 -5.55
CA PHE A 31 -1.79 11.45 -4.21
C PHE A 31 -2.00 12.96 -4.12
N SER A 32 -2.00 13.67 -5.26
CA SER A 32 -2.35 15.09 -5.33
C SER A 32 -3.82 15.36 -5.00
N ASP A 33 -4.69 14.38 -5.26
CA ASP A 33 -6.13 14.41 -4.97
C ASP A 33 -6.46 13.75 -3.61
N TRP A 34 -5.45 13.46 -2.80
CA TRP A 34 -5.65 12.90 -1.47
C TRP A 34 -6.31 13.91 -0.53
N GLU A 35 -7.51 13.61 -0.06
CA GLU A 35 -8.26 14.47 0.87
C GLU A 35 -7.89 14.30 2.35
N GLY A 36 -6.93 13.43 2.67
CA GLY A 36 -6.51 13.22 4.06
C GLY A 36 -5.56 14.30 4.59
N PRO A 37 -5.33 14.33 5.91
CA PRO A 37 -4.44 15.30 6.55
C PRO A 37 -2.95 15.09 6.20
N GLU A 38 -2.61 13.95 5.59
CA GLU A 38 -1.25 13.60 5.21
C GLU A 38 -0.77 14.42 4.00
N THR A 39 0.49 14.85 4.06
CA THR A 39 1.14 15.50 2.93
C THR A 39 1.57 14.49 1.87
N LEU A 40 1.74 14.94 0.62
CA LEU A 40 2.30 14.14 -0.48
C LEU A 40 3.54 13.32 -0.06
N LYS A 41 4.46 13.95 0.67
CA LYS A 41 5.67 13.28 1.16
C LYS A 41 5.34 12.11 2.10
N GLN A 42 4.43 12.32 3.06
CA GLN A 42 3.99 11.28 3.98
C GLN A 42 3.28 10.15 3.25
N LEU A 43 2.46 10.46 2.25
CA LEU A 43 1.79 9.46 1.42
C LEU A 43 2.81 8.55 0.71
N TYR A 44 3.84 9.14 0.10
CA TYR A 44 4.92 8.37 -0.49
C TYR A 44 5.72 7.56 0.53
N GLU A 45 6.00 8.11 1.72
CA GLU A 45 6.69 7.37 2.80
C GLU A 45 5.87 6.18 3.28
N ILE A 46 4.58 6.38 3.52
CA ILE A 46 3.63 5.35 3.93
C ILE A 46 3.48 4.28 2.84
N TYR A 47 3.31 4.71 1.59
CA TYR A 47 3.16 3.81 0.45
C TYR A 47 4.41 2.97 0.21
N ASN A 48 5.60 3.58 0.25
CA ASN A 48 6.86 2.82 0.15
C ASN A 48 7.03 1.86 1.34
N GLY A 49 6.71 2.30 2.55
CA GLY A 49 6.74 1.47 3.76
C GLY A 49 5.80 0.26 3.68
N ALA A 50 4.65 0.40 3.03
CA ALA A 50 3.71 -0.70 2.75
C ALA A 50 4.17 -1.58 1.57
N GLN A 51 4.76 -0.99 0.53
CA GLN A 51 5.27 -1.72 -0.62
C GLN A 51 6.39 -2.69 -0.26
N ASP A 52 7.30 -2.32 0.63
CA ASP A 52 8.47 -3.15 0.98
C ASP A 52 8.08 -4.56 1.47
N PRO A 53 7.21 -4.71 2.49
CA PRO A 53 6.79 -6.02 2.96
C PRO A 53 5.84 -6.72 1.99
N ILE A 54 4.96 -5.99 1.28
CA ILE A 54 4.09 -6.58 0.25
C ILE A 54 4.95 -7.18 -0.86
N ARG A 55 5.94 -6.43 -1.35
CA ARG A 55 6.89 -6.88 -2.37
C ARG A 55 7.75 -8.03 -1.87
N LYS A 56 8.22 -8.01 -0.61
CA LYS A 56 8.94 -9.16 -0.02
C LYS A 56 8.07 -10.40 0.08
N LYS A 57 6.78 -10.27 0.39
CA LYS A 57 5.85 -11.39 0.47
C LYS A 57 5.54 -11.94 -0.94
N ILE A 58 5.30 -11.06 -1.91
CA ILE A 58 5.05 -11.45 -3.31
C ILE A 58 6.32 -12.04 -3.95
N ASN A 59 7.49 -11.43 -3.78
CA ASN A 59 8.78 -11.96 -4.28
C ASN A 59 9.24 -13.20 -3.50
N GLY A 60 8.95 -13.29 -2.19
CA GLY A 60 9.23 -14.47 -1.38
C GLY A 60 8.30 -15.64 -1.74
N SER A 61 7.08 -15.33 -2.19
CA SER A 61 6.20 -16.23 -2.92
C SER A 61 6.56 -16.31 -4.40
N SER A 62 7.85 -16.26 -4.75
CA SER A 62 8.35 -16.61 -6.08
C SER A 62 7.72 -17.95 -6.48
N LEU A 63 6.64 -17.86 -7.22
CA LEU A 63 6.11 -18.87 -8.12
C LEU A 63 7.07 -18.90 -9.32
N PHE A 64 8.33 -19.23 -9.05
CA PHE A 64 9.33 -19.71 -10.01
C PHE A 64 10.29 -20.59 -9.23
#